data_AF-Q5S2D7-F1
#
_entry.id   AF-Q5S2D7-F1
#
_cell.length_a   1.000
_cell.length_b   1.000
_cell.length_c   1.000
_cell.angle_alpha   90.00
_cell.angle_beta   90.00
_cell.angle_gamma   90.00
#
_symmetry.space_group_name_H-M   'P 1'
#
loop_
_entity.id
_entity.type
_entity.pdbx_description
1 polymer ?
#
loop_
_entity_poly.entity_id
_entity_poly.type
_entity_poly.pdbx_seq_one_letter_code
_entity_poly.pdbx_strand_id
1 'polypeptide(L)'
;QANCPNAEIVYDLFHVVAKYGREVIDRVRVDQANQLRHDKPARRVIKSSRWLLLRNRKNLDPCQSVKLDELLQANQPLLTAYLMRDELKQLWFYQHPGYARQAWDHWLQQAQGSGIAALAHFALKLKAYLHGILSRCRHRLNTSSSRAT
;
A
#
# COMPACT_ATOMS: atom_id res chain seq x y z
N GLN A 1 15.12 -19.62 24.75
CA GLN A 1 14.04 -18.96 23.99
C GLN A 1 13.44 -17.90 24.89
N ALA A 2 13.71 -16.62 24.62
CA ALA A 2 13.10 -15.52 25.36
C ALA A 2 11.84 -15.09 24.59
N ASN A 3 10.67 -15.54 25.05
CA ASN A 3 9.39 -15.02 24.59
C ASN A 3 9.12 -13.72 25.36
N CYS A 4 8.99 -12.61 24.65
CA CYS A 4 8.61 -11.31 25.22
C CYS A 4 7.08 -11.17 25.18
N PRO A 5 6.35 -11.37 26.30
CA PRO A 5 4.87 -11.41 26.31
C PRO A 5 4.21 -10.05 26.03
N ASN A 6 4.99 -8.96 25.95
CA ASN A 6 4.53 -7.60 25.68
C ASN A 6 5.20 -6.98 24.44
N ALA A 7 5.64 -7.79 23.47
CA ALA A 7 6.15 -7.26 22.22
C ALA A 7 5.01 -6.57 21.45
N GLU A 8 4.88 -5.26 21.65
CA GLU A 8 3.99 -4.41 20.87
C GLU A 8 4.40 -4.55 19.40
N ILE A 9 3.48 -5.03 18.54
CA ILE A 9 3.78 -5.23 17.12
C ILE A 9 3.92 -3.84 16.47
N VAL A 10 5.14 -3.32 16.44
CA VAL A 10 5.47 -2.11 15.69
C VAL A 10 5.53 -2.48 14.22
N TYR A 11 4.51 -2.07 13.47
CA TYR A 11 4.50 -2.24 12.02
C TYR A 11 5.43 -1.22 11.36
N ASP A 12 6.60 -1.66 10.90
CA ASP A 12 7.42 -0.85 10.01
C ASP A 12 6.82 -0.75 8.59
N LEU A 13 7.36 0.18 7.80
CA LEU A 13 6.94 0.47 6.42
C LEU A 13 6.87 -0.80 5.56
N PHE A 14 7.87 -1.68 5.64
CA PHE A 14 7.93 -2.87 4.81
C PHE A 14 6.80 -3.83 5.16
N HIS A 15 6.56 -4.04 6.46
CA HIS A 15 5.46 -4.89 6.92
C HIS A 15 4.10 -4.35 6.48
N VAL A 16 3.85 -3.04 6.62
CA VAL A 16 2.58 -2.43 6.17
C VAL A 16 2.40 -2.54 4.67
N VAL A 17 3.41 -2.20 3.88
CA VAL A 17 3.33 -2.24 2.41
C VAL A 17 3.16 -3.67 1.90
N ALA A 18 3.86 -4.65 2.48
CA ALA A 18 3.69 -6.06 2.13
C ALA A 18 2.29 -6.57 2.48
N LYS A 19 1.76 -6.20 3.65
CA LYS A 19 0.40 -6.55 4.07
C LYS A 19 -0.65 -5.89 3.18
N TYR A 20 -0.46 -4.61 2.81
CA TYR A 20 -1.32 -3.89 1.87
C TYR A 20 -1.36 -4.58 0.50
N GLY A 21 -0.21 -5.00 -0.02
CA GLY A 21 -0.13 -5.74 -1.28
C GLY A 21 -0.98 -7.02 -1.26
N ARG A 22 -0.95 -7.76 -0.14
CA ARG A 22 -1.70 -9.01 0.03
C ARG A 22 -3.19 -8.81 0.31
N GLU A 23 -3.55 -7.86 1.16
CA GLU A 23 -4.94 -7.70 1.62
C GLU A 23 -5.76 -6.78 0.71
N VAL A 24 -5.11 -5.81 0.04
CA VAL A 24 -5.81 -4.80 -0.78
C VAL A 24 -5.57 -5.05 -2.26
N ILE A 25 -4.33 -4.91 -2.74
CA ILE A 25 -4.03 -5.00 -4.19
C ILE A 25 -4.49 -6.33 -4.77
N ASP A 26 -4.15 -7.44 -4.10
CA ASP A 26 -4.54 -8.76 -4.56
C ASP A 26 -6.05 -8.98 -4.55
N ARG A 27 -6.74 -8.48 -3.53
CA ARG A 27 -8.18 -8.61 -3.41
C ARG A 27 -8.88 -7.84 -4.52
N VAL A 28 -8.53 -6.58 -4.71
CA VAL A 28 -9.05 -5.75 -5.80
C VAL A 28 -8.78 -6.40 -7.15
N ARG A 29 -7.55 -6.84 -7.41
CA ARG A 29 -7.20 -7.53 -8.66
C ARG A 29 -8.06 -8.77 -8.93
N VAL A 30 -8.31 -9.59 -7.91
CA VAL A 30 -9.17 -10.78 -8.03
C VAL A 30 -10.61 -10.38 -8.31
N ASP A 31 -11.15 -9.39 -7.61
CA ASP A 31 -12.51 -8.91 -7.78
C ASP A 31 -12.71 -8.35 -9.20
N GLN A 32 -11.77 -7.53 -9.67
CA GLN A 32 -11.77 -6.98 -11.04
C GLN A 32 -11.65 -8.09 -12.11
N ALA A 33 -10.78 -9.08 -11.91
CA ALA A 33 -10.69 -10.22 -12.83
C ALA A 33 -11.97 -11.08 -12.85
N ASN A 34 -12.76 -11.08 -11.78
CA ASN A 34 -14.02 -11.82 -11.71
C ASN A 34 -15.18 -11.06 -12.37
N GLN A 35 -15.14 -9.73 -12.39
CA GLN A 35 -16.08 -8.92 -13.18
C GLN A 35 -15.97 -9.25 -14.68
N LEU A 36 -14.74 -9.51 -15.16
CA LEU A 36 -14.45 -9.90 -16.54
C LEU A 36 -14.60 -11.40 -16.83
N ARG A 37 -15.36 -12.16 -16.03
CA ARG A 37 -15.44 -13.64 -16.17
C ARG A 37 -15.83 -14.12 -17.58
N HIS A 38 -16.60 -13.32 -18.31
CA HIS A 38 -17.08 -13.61 -19.67
C HIS A 38 -16.14 -13.08 -20.77
N ASP A 39 -15.26 -12.13 -20.45
CA ASP A 39 -14.19 -11.65 -21.34
C ASP A 39 -12.87 -12.32 -20.95
N LYS A 40 -12.61 -13.49 -21.54
CA LYS A 40 -11.44 -14.30 -21.19
C LYS A 40 -10.10 -13.57 -21.47
N PRO A 41 -9.92 -12.89 -22.63
CA PRO A 41 -8.72 -12.09 -22.89
C PRO A 41 -8.48 -11.00 -21.84
N ALA A 42 -9.47 -10.14 -21.58
CA ALA A 42 -9.30 -9.03 -20.63
C ALA A 42 -9.08 -9.54 -19.19
N ARG A 43 -9.80 -10.60 -18.80
CA ARG A 43 -9.58 -11.27 -17.51
C ARG A 43 -8.16 -11.80 -17.36
N ARG A 44 -7.56 -12.35 -18.43
CA ARG A 44 -6.20 -12.88 -18.38
C ARG A 44 -5.18 -11.79 -18.08
N VAL A 45 -5.36 -10.59 -18.65
CA VAL A 45 -4.51 -9.42 -18.40
C VAL A 45 -4.51 -9.03 -16.91
N ILE A 46 -5.70 -8.94 -16.28
CA ILE A 46 -5.78 -8.62 -14.84
C ILE A 46 -5.24 -9.77 -13.98
N LYS A 47 -5.41 -11.02 -14.40
CA LYS A 47 -4.88 -12.17 -13.65
C LYS A 47 -3.37 -12.22 -13.62
N SER A 48 -2.69 -11.87 -14.71
CA SER A 48 -1.22 -11.91 -14.80
C SER A 48 -0.53 -10.66 -14.24
N SER A 49 -1.25 -9.59 -13.92
CA SER A 49 -0.66 -8.31 -13.54
C SER A 49 -0.14 -8.19 -12.10
N ARG A 50 -0.27 -9.24 -11.28
CA ARG A 50 0.10 -9.21 -9.84
C ARG A 50 1.49 -8.61 -9.61
N TRP A 51 2.51 -9.15 -10.26
CA TRP A 51 3.89 -8.71 -10.05
C TRP A 51 4.11 -7.26 -10.46
N LEU A 52 3.45 -6.83 -11.53
CA LEU A 52 3.52 -5.46 -12.03
C LEU A 52 2.95 -4.47 -11.00
N LEU A 53 1.81 -4.82 -10.40
CA LEU A 53 1.15 -4.03 -9.36
C LEU A 53 1.95 -3.96 -8.06
N LEU A 54 2.73 -4.99 -7.73
CA LEU A 54 3.49 -5.07 -6.46
C LEU A 54 4.87 -4.42 -6.51
N ARG A 55 5.46 -4.21 -7.69
CA ARG A 55 6.78 -3.58 -7.82
C ARG A 55 6.70 -2.06 -7.61
N ASN A 56 7.81 -1.48 -7.16
CA ASN A 56 7.99 -0.04 -7.16
C ASN A 56 8.15 0.45 -8.61
N ARG A 57 7.39 1.48 -9.00
CA ARG A 57 7.40 2.02 -10.38
C ARG A 57 8.81 2.35 -10.88
N LYS A 58 9.66 2.93 -10.02
CA LYS A 58 11.07 3.25 -10.33
C LYS A 58 11.96 2.07 -10.71
N ASN A 59 11.53 0.84 -10.42
CA ASN A 59 12.26 -0.39 -10.74
C ASN A 59 11.72 -1.09 -11.99
N LEU A 60 10.67 -0.56 -12.62
CA LEU A 60 10.11 -1.12 -13.85
C LEU A 60 10.95 -0.69 -15.05
N ASP A 61 11.13 -1.58 -16.01
CA ASP A 61 11.65 -1.19 -17.32
C ASP A 61 10.58 -0.38 -18.10
N PRO A 62 10.96 0.33 -19.18
CA PRO A 62 10.02 1.18 -19.94
C PRO A 62 8.80 0.41 -20.46
N CYS A 63 8.97 -0.82 -20.94
CA CYS A 63 7.86 -1.63 -21.46
C CYS A 63 6.91 -2.05 -20.32
N GLN A 64 7.46 -2.40 -19.16
CA GLN A 64 6.66 -2.68 -17.96
C GLN A 64 5.91 -1.43 -17.48
N SER A 65 6.52 -0.25 -17.50
CA SER A 65 5.84 0.99 -17.09
C SER A 65 4.64 1.28 -17.98
N VAL A 66 4.78 1.17 -19.30
CA VAL A 66 3.67 1.35 -20.25
C VAL A 66 2.53 0.36 -19.94
N LYS A 67 2.85 -0.93 -19.76
CA LYS A 67 1.86 -1.95 -19.41
C LYS A 67 1.15 -1.67 -18.09
N LEU A 68 1.87 -1.12 -17.11
CA LEU A 68 1.26 -0.75 -15.83
C LEU A 68 0.30 0.41 -16.03
N ASP A 69 0.72 1.43 -16.78
CA ASP A 69 -0.09 2.61 -17.02
C ASP A 69 -1.38 2.27 -17.78
N GLU A 70 -1.29 1.45 -18.84
CA GLU A 70 -2.46 0.93 -19.57
C GLU A 70 -3.41 0.16 -18.65
N LEU A 71 -2.87 -0.75 -17.82
CA LEU A 71 -3.67 -1.53 -16.87
C LEU A 71 -4.41 -0.63 -15.87
N LEU A 72 -3.71 0.36 -15.31
CA LEU A 72 -4.30 1.24 -14.29
C LEU A 72 -5.31 2.21 -14.92
N GLN A 73 -5.04 2.76 -16.11
CA GLN A 73 -5.98 3.60 -16.85
C GLN A 73 -7.27 2.85 -17.20
N ALA A 74 -7.15 1.58 -17.60
CA ALA A 74 -8.30 0.73 -17.91
C ALA A 74 -9.02 0.17 -16.67
N ASN A 75 -8.45 0.33 -15.46
CA ASN A 75 -9.02 -0.24 -14.24
C ASN A 75 -8.93 0.70 -13.04
N GLN A 76 -9.94 1.55 -12.90
CA GLN A 76 -9.99 2.55 -11.84
C GLN A 76 -9.90 1.97 -10.40
N PRO A 77 -10.57 0.85 -10.05
CA PRO A 77 -10.37 0.28 -8.71
C PRO A 77 -8.91 -0.11 -8.43
N LEU A 78 -8.19 -0.66 -9.41
CA LEU A 78 -6.76 -0.95 -9.28
C LEU A 78 -5.91 0.31 -9.23
N LEU A 79 -6.19 1.33 -10.05
CA LEU A 79 -5.51 2.63 -10.00
C LEU A 79 -5.64 3.27 -8.63
N THR A 80 -6.86 3.34 -8.11
CA THR A 80 -7.14 3.89 -6.77
C THR A 80 -6.36 3.11 -5.71
N ALA A 81 -6.46 1.78 -5.69
CA ALA A 81 -5.73 0.97 -4.72
C ALA A 81 -4.20 1.11 -4.85
N TYR A 82 -3.69 1.30 -6.07
CA TYR A 82 -2.27 1.50 -6.34
C TYR A 82 -1.78 2.86 -5.82
N LEU A 83 -2.51 3.95 -6.10
CA LEU A 83 -2.17 5.29 -5.63
C LEU A 83 -2.27 5.40 -4.10
N MET A 84 -3.33 4.84 -3.52
CA MET A 84 -3.53 4.83 -2.07
C MET A 84 -2.40 4.11 -1.33
N ARG A 85 -1.76 3.11 -1.94
CA ARG A 85 -0.55 2.49 -1.39
C ARG A 85 0.62 3.46 -1.35
N ASP A 86 0.84 4.20 -2.43
CA ASP A 86 1.98 5.10 -2.56
C ASP A 86 1.83 6.34 -1.67
N GLU A 87 0.60 6.81 -1.48
CA GLU A 87 0.25 7.83 -0.49
C GLU A 87 0.46 7.32 0.95
N LEU A 88 0.04 6.08 1.26
CA LEU A 88 0.25 5.49 2.57
C LEU A 88 1.74 5.43 2.97
N LYS A 89 2.63 5.15 2.01
CA LYS A 89 4.09 5.16 2.25
C LYS A 89 4.59 6.53 2.73
N GLN A 90 3.92 7.61 2.35
CA GLN A 90 4.32 8.97 2.72
C GLN A 90 4.30 9.21 4.23
N LEU A 91 3.47 8.46 4.97
CA LEU A 91 3.40 8.56 6.44
C LEU A 91 4.75 8.38 7.13
N TRP A 92 5.66 7.58 6.56
CA TRP A 92 6.99 7.34 7.13
C TRP A 92 8.02 8.43 6.82
N PHE A 93 7.70 9.39 5.94
CA PHE A 93 8.60 10.47 5.56
C PHE A 93 8.25 11.82 6.22
N TYR A 94 7.12 11.91 6.93
CA TYR A 94 6.79 13.10 7.70
C TYR A 94 7.69 13.27 8.91
N GLN A 95 8.21 14.49 9.07
CA GLN A 95 9.06 14.88 10.21
C GLN A 95 8.23 15.38 11.39
N HIS A 96 7.05 15.94 11.14
CA HIS A 96 6.20 16.51 12.18
C HIS A 96 4.98 15.61 12.46
N PRO A 97 4.76 15.19 13.72
CA PRO A 97 3.63 14.33 14.08
C PRO A 97 2.26 14.89 13.70
N GLY A 98 2.10 16.23 13.74
CA GLY A 98 0.86 16.91 13.32
C GLY A 98 0.54 16.69 11.84
N TYR A 99 1.52 16.89 10.96
CA TYR A 99 1.34 16.66 9.52
C TYR A 99 1.14 15.18 9.20
N ALA A 100 1.86 14.28 9.87
CA ALA A 100 1.65 12.84 9.72
C ALA A 100 0.23 12.43 10.14
N ARG A 101 -0.31 13.02 11.21
CA ARG A 101 -1.68 12.78 11.66
C ARG A 101 -2.72 13.30 10.66
N GLN A 102 -2.54 14.50 10.14
CA GLN A 102 -3.43 15.07 9.11
C GLN A 102 -3.42 14.23 7.83
N ALA A 103 -2.23 13.82 7.36
CA ALA A 103 -2.10 12.94 6.20
C ALA A 103 -2.78 11.59 6.43
N TRP A 104 -2.64 11.00 7.62
CA TRP A 104 -3.37 9.79 7.98
C TRP A 104 -4.89 9.98 7.96
N ASP A 105 -5.40 11.07 8.52
CA ASP A 105 -6.84 11.32 8.60
C ASP A 105 -7.45 11.50 7.20
N HIS A 106 -6.76 12.25 6.34
CA HIS A 106 -7.10 12.40 4.93
C HIS A 106 -7.11 11.04 4.21
N TRP A 107 -6.03 10.26 4.37
CA TRP A 107 -5.91 8.94 3.75
C TRP A 107 -7.00 7.98 4.22
N LEU A 108 -7.34 8.00 5.52
CA LEU A 108 -8.41 7.17 6.08
C LEU A 108 -9.76 7.55 5.48
N GLN A 109 -10.06 8.84 5.35
CA GLN A 109 -11.29 9.32 4.71
C GLN A 109 -11.38 8.88 3.25
N GLN A 110 -10.30 9.02 2.48
CA GLN A 110 -10.25 8.55 1.09
C GLN A 110 -10.42 7.03 0.99
N ALA A 111 -9.77 6.26 1.87
CA ALA A 111 -9.90 4.81 1.90
C ALA A 111 -11.35 4.37 2.13
N GLN A 112 -12.05 5.02 3.08
CA GLN A 112 -13.45 4.75 3.39
C GLN A 112 -14.40 5.23 2.27
N GLY A 113 -14.11 6.37 1.65
CA GLY A 113 -14.91 6.94 0.55
C GLY A 113 -14.65 6.33 -0.83
N SER A 114 -13.61 5.50 -0.98
CA SER A 114 -13.18 4.95 -2.28
C SER A 114 -14.17 3.96 -2.92
N GLY A 115 -15.12 3.43 -2.17
CA GLY A 115 -15.97 2.31 -2.60
C GLY A 115 -15.24 0.96 -2.67
N ILE A 116 -13.96 0.88 -2.29
CA ILE A 116 -13.17 -0.34 -2.30
C ILE A 116 -13.19 -0.99 -0.90
N ALA A 117 -14.02 -2.01 -0.71
CA ALA A 117 -14.20 -2.68 0.58
C ALA A 117 -12.88 -3.19 1.20
N ALA A 118 -12.00 -3.79 0.38
CA ALA A 118 -10.70 -4.27 0.85
C ALA A 118 -9.82 -3.15 1.42
N LEU A 119 -9.83 -1.98 0.79
CA LEU A 119 -9.08 -0.80 1.22
C LEU A 119 -9.68 -0.22 2.50
N ALA A 120 -11.00 -0.05 2.57
CA ALA A 120 -11.69 0.44 3.76
C ALA A 120 -11.44 -0.47 4.98
N HIS A 121 -11.53 -1.79 4.81
CA HIS A 121 -11.24 -2.76 5.87
C HIS A 121 -9.78 -2.70 6.31
N PHE A 122 -8.84 -2.58 5.37
CA PHE A 122 -7.43 -2.46 5.69
C PHE A 122 -7.14 -1.19 6.49
N ALA A 123 -7.75 -0.05 6.10
CA ALA A 123 -7.59 1.21 6.80
C ALA A 123 -8.09 1.15 8.25
N LEU A 124 -9.24 0.52 8.50
CA LEU A 124 -9.77 0.32 9.85
C LEU A 124 -8.84 -0.54 10.72
N LYS A 125 -8.30 -1.63 10.16
CA LYS A 125 -7.32 -2.47 10.87
C LYS A 125 -6.04 -1.69 11.17
N LEU A 126 -5.55 -0.90 10.21
CA LEU A 126 -4.31 -0.15 10.36
C LEU A 126 -4.43 0.98 11.39
N LYS A 127 -5.62 1.57 11.56
CA LYS A 127 -5.91 2.61 12.56
C LYS A 127 -5.48 2.21 13.98
N ALA A 128 -5.64 0.94 14.35
CA ALA A 128 -5.25 0.43 15.67
C ALA A 128 -3.73 0.52 15.94
N TYR A 129 -2.92 0.53 14.88
CA TYR A 129 -1.46 0.54 14.95
C TYR A 129 -0.85 1.93 14.65
N LEU A 130 -1.70 2.93 14.40
CA LEU A 130 -1.27 4.28 14.01
C LEU A 130 -0.30 4.89 15.04
N HIS A 131 -0.53 4.66 16.32
CA HIS A 131 0.34 5.19 17.38
C HIS A 131 1.79 4.75 17.21
N GLY A 132 2.03 3.47 16.85
CA GLY A 132 3.36 2.92 16.59
C GLY A 132 3.99 3.43 15.28
N ILE A 133 3.19 3.82 14.30
CA ILE A 133 3.68 4.45 13.06
C ILE A 133 4.10 5.90 13.34
N LEU A 134 3.27 6.66 14.05
CA LEU A 134 3.51 8.07 14.37
C LEU A 134 4.58 8.28 15.43
N SER A 135 4.85 7.30 16.30
CA SER A 135 5.91 7.38 17.31
C SER A 135 7.30 7.55 16.67
N ARG A 136 7.50 7.05 15.45
CA ARG A 136 8.73 7.22 14.68
C ARG A 136 9.01 8.69 14.29
N CYS A 137 7.98 9.53 14.14
CA CYS A 137 8.17 10.96 13.93
C CYS A 137 8.79 11.65 15.17
N ARG A 138 8.62 11.07 16.37
CA ARG A 138 9.17 11.62 17.63
C ARG A 138 10.58 11.11 17.91
N HIS A 139 10.86 9.85 17.61
CA HIS A 139 12.17 9.24 17.82
C HIS A 139 12.92 9.17 16.49
N ARG A 140 13.83 10.14 16.25
CA ARG A 140 14.80 10.05 15.15
C ARG A 140 15.67 8.82 15.37
N LEU A 141 15.26 7.66 14.85
CA LEU A 141 16.21 6.60 14.57
C LEU A 141 16.97 7.04 13.32
N ASN A 142 18.00 7.86 13.55
CA ASN A 142 19.09 8.06 12.62
C ASN A 142 19.79 6.69 12.47
N THR A 143 19.26 5.80 11.65
CA THR A 143 20.09 4.76 11.04
C THR A 143 20.81 5.39 9.84
N SER A 144 21.61 6.41 10.12
CA SER A 144 22.67 6.88 9.23
C SER A 144 23.95 6.14 9.61
N SER A 145 24.10 4.95 9.07
CA SER A 145 25.38 4.33 8.72
C SER A 145 25.00 3.16 7.80
N SER A 146 25.20 3.20 6.50
CA SER A 146 26.44 3.56 5.81
C SER A 146 26.17 4.29 4.49
N ARG A 147 26.90 5.39 4.31
CA ARG A 147 27.14 6.08 3.05
C ARG A 147 28.44 5.51 2.47
N ALA A 148 28.44 5.23 1.17
CA ALA A 148 29.59 5.20 0.25
C ALA A 148 30.80 4.31 0.57
N THR A 149 30.99 3.27 -0.24
CA THR A 149 32.00 3.25 -1.33
C THR A 149 31.45 2.48 -2.52
#